data_AF-A0A9K3LAL3-F1
#
_entry.id   AF-A0A9K3LAL3-F1
#
_cell.length_a   1.000
_cell.length_b   1.000
_cell.length_c   1.000
_cell.angle_alpha   90.00
_cell.angle_beta   90.00
_cell.angle_gamma   90.00
#
_symmetry.space_group_name_H-M   'P 1'
#
loop_
_entity.id
_entity.type
_entity.pdbx_description
1 polymer ?
#
loop_
_entity_poly.entity_id
_entity_poly.type
_entity_poly.pdbx_seq_one_letter_code
_entity_poly.pdbx_strand_id
1 'polypeptide(L)'
;MSANAAYIEENKSPHASQNASNFDEGKDDRSSETSVSSAKEGSKDPSEAFAGKETVLVFRLRVLVILALLSAAIAVSAVVYKITYESEEDEFETQFAGSATKILSSFENIVQDKIAAVGSLALAATIYTANNNITWPLFALDSFQERAAIAKSLSDAIFIGMYPVIFDENRSAWEQFAQDHFYDICDEAIVYQSKKGVSPFGDKCHPSVTNHWINLNLNTAHGESHRGLIDKSFDLQKVVMGGFSSAPPGDFQSNTGNYMTNLIATWLSFAAGESVTYLGDPITNVYVPVFDSLGTERSPVGIVNAVIHWISFFQNVLPENIRGVTLVLQAPVLNRSPILLMALKSLQ
;
A
#
# COMPACT_ATOMS: atom_id res chain seq x y z
N MET A 1 -6.53 -20.46 26.10
CA MET A 1 -5.62 -19.69 26.97
C MET A 1 -5.66 -18.25 26.48
N SER A 2 -6.53 -17.44 27.09
CA SER A 2 -6.78 -16.04 26.71
C SER A 2 -6.14 -15.14 27.76
N ALA A 3 -5.21 -14.29 27.36
CA ALA A 3 -4.61 -13.28 28.20
C ALA A 3 -5.27 -11.93 27.87
N ASN A 4 -6.11 -11.46 28.80
CA ASN A 4 -6.66 -10.12 28.81
C ASN A 4 -5.52 -9.13 29.12
N ALA A 5 -5.20 -8.25 28.18
CA ALA A 5 -4.40 -7.06 28.44
C ALA A 5 -5.35 -5.88 28.68
N ALA A 6 -5.33 -5.37 29.91
CA ALA A 6 -6.03 -4.16 30.32
C ALA A 6 -5.37 -2.94 29.67
N TYR A 7 -6.20 -2.11 29.01
CA TYR A 7 -5.80 -0.83 28.45
C TYR A 7 -5.98 0.25 29.52
N ILE A 8 -4.93 1.04 29.77
CA ILE A 8 -4.93 2.20 30.67
C ILE A 8 -5.23 3.43 29.82
N GLU A 9 -6.28 4.16 30.19
CA GLU A 9 -6.65 5.46 29.61
C GLU A 9 -6.47 6.54 30.69
N GLU A 10 -5.66 7.56 30.37
CA GLU A 10 -5.83 8.99 30.69
C GLU A 10 -4.45 9.66 30.68
N ASN A 11 -4.16 10.40 29.60
CA ASN A 11 -3.14 11.43 29.68
C ASN A 11 -3.69 12.77 29.17
N LYS A 12 -3.53 13.74 30.05
CA LYS A 12 -4.02 15.12 30.02
C LYS A 12 -3.64 15.89 28.75
N SER A 13 -4.61 16.71 28.33
CA SER A 13 -4.54 17.75 27.29
C SER A 13 -3.45 18.82 27.55
N PRO A 14 -2.91 19.48 26.50
CA PRO A 14 -1.70 20.29 26.60
C PRO A 14 -1.98 21.77 26.93
N HIS A 15 -1.13 22.35 27.78
CA HIS A 15 -1.07 23.78 28.03
C HIS A 15 -0.33 24.52 26.91
N ALA A 16 -1.05 25.51 26.38
CA ALA A 16 -0.65 26.65 25.56
C ALA A 16 0.81 27.10 25.69
N SER A 17 1.52 27.16 24.56
CA SER A 17 2.74 27.96 24.41
C SER A 17 2.39 29.31 23.79
N GLN A 18 2.58 30.35 24.61
CA GLN A 18 2.56 31.75 24.21
C GLN A 18 3.90 32.06 23.52
N ASN A 19 3.88 32.59 22.31
CA ASN A 19 5.02 33.34 21.78
C ASN A 19 4.50 34.67 21.23
N ALA A 20 4.60 35.68 22.09
CA ALA A 20 4.28 37.06 21.80
C ALA A 20 5.36 37.67 20.90
N SER A 21 4.94 38.17 19.74
CA SER A 21 5.69 39.05 18.87
C SER A 21 5.90 40.41 19.56
N ASN A 22 7.14 40.72 19.95
CA ASN A 22 7.55 42.08 20.27
C ASN A 22 8.12 42.73 19.01
N PHE A 23 7.27 43.44 18.29
CA PHE A 23 7.62 44.39 17.24
C PHE A 23 7.56 45.77 17.89
N ASP A 24 8.73 46.32 18.25
CA ASP A 24 8.83 47.64 18.89
C ASP A 24 8.95 48.71 17.79
N GLU A 25 7.87 49.48 17.66
CA GLU A 25 7.66 50.57 16.73
C GLU A 25 8.04 51.88 17.44
N GLY A 26 9.35 52.18 17.43
CA GLY A 26 9.94 53.37 18.05
C GLY A 26 9.91 54.59 17.13
N LYS A 27 8.93 55.44 17.38
CA LYS A 27 8.49 56.65 16.69
C LYS A 27 9.39 57.87 16.99
N ASP A 28 9.53 58.72 15.98
CA ASP A 28 9.82 60.17 15.97
C ASP A 28 10.43 60.84 17.21
N ASP A 29 11.56 61.54 17.04
CA ASP A 29 11.58 62.93 17.50
C ASP A 29 12.48 63.84 16.66
N ARG A 30 11.88 64.99 16.37
CA ARG A 30 12.23 65.98 15.38
C ARG A 30 12.65 67.23 16.14
N SER A 31 13.93 67.55 16.21
CA SER A 31 14.40 68.86 16.69
C SER A 31 15.08 69.63 15.56
N SER A 32 14.37 70.67 15.13
CA SER A 32 14.87 71.74 14.28
C SER A 32 15.64 72.73 15.15
N GLU A 33 16.91 72.98 14.87
CA GLU A 33 17.60 74.19 15.31
C GLU A 33 18.45 74.78 14.18
N THR A 34 17.80 75.71 13.48
CA THR A 34 18.22 77.10 13.21
C THR A 34 19.73 77.41 13.15
N SER A 35 20.19 77.54 11.92
CA SER A 35 20.91 78.69 11.36
C SER A 35 21.54 79.70 12.34
N VAL A 36 22.87 79.70 12.48
CA VAL A 36 23.65 80.93 12.71
C VAL A 36 24.85 80.94 11.76
N SER A 37 24.74 81.78 10.74
CA SER A 37 25.82 82.19 9.85
C SER A 37 26.86 82.98 10.63
N SER A 38 28.13 82.57 10.57
CA SER A 38 29.27 83.43 10.89
C SER A 38 30.35 83.20 9.86
N ALA A 39 30.32 84.06 8.85
CA ALA A 39 31.39 84.21 7.88
C ALA A 39 32.66 84.65 8.62
N LYS A 40 33.68 83.80 8.60
CA LYS A 40 35.05 84.17 8.97
C LYS A 40 35.97 83.76 7.85
N GLU A 41 36.31 84.75 7.05
CA GLU A 41 37.27 84.70 5.95
C GLU A 41 38.66 84.52 6.55
N GLY A 42 39.07 83.26 6.70
CA GLY A 42 40.36 82.84 7.24
C GLY A 42 41.35 82.59 6.12
N SER A 43 42.40 83.39 6.09
CA SER A 43 43.61 83.25 5.27
C SER A 43 44.05 81.79 5.13
N LYS A 44 44.01 81.27 3.88
CA LYS A 44 44.41 79.91 3.52
C LYS A 44 45.89 79.70 3.77
N ASP A 45 46.19 79.05 4.89
CA ASP A 45 47.51 78.49 5.18
C ASP A 45 47.70 77.24 4.29
N PRO A 46 48.74 77.17 3.44
CA PRO A 46 48.96 76.07 2.51
C PRO A 46 49.13 74.68 3.18
N SER A 47 49.18 74.61 4.51
CA SER A 47 49.19 73.34 5.28
C SER A 47 47.81 72.65 5.41
N GLU A 48 46.69 73.38 5.36
CA GLU A 48 45.34 72.78 5.48
C GLU A 48 44.89 72.01 4.22
N ALA A 49 45.43 72.37 3.04
CA ALA A 49 45.12 71.69 1.79
C ALA A 49 45.71 70.25 1.72
N PHE A 50 46.71 69.95 2.55
CA PHE A 50 47.30 68.61 2.63
C PHE A 50 46.46 67.65 3.51
N ALA A 51 45.88 68.14 4.62
CA ALA A 51 45.07 67.32 5.53
C ALA A 51 43.76 66.78 4.89
N GLY A 52 43.17 67.53 3.96
CA GLY A 52 41.94 67.12 3.26
C GLY A 52 42.15 65.95 2.29
N LYS A 53 43.29 65.89 1.59
CA LYS A 53 43.59 64.81 0.63
C LYS A 53 43.93 63.50 1.33
N GLU A 54 44.59 63.57 2.48
CA GLU A 54 44.91 62.41 3.30
C GLU A 54 43.64 61.72 3.84
N THR A 55 42.66 62.51 4.30
CA THR A 55 41.38 61.98 4.81
C THR A 55 40.60 61.18 3.75
N VAL A 56 40.62 61.63 2.49
CA VAL A 56 39.96 60.93 1.38
C VAL A 56 40.66 59.62 1.02
N LEU A 57 41.99 59.59 1.07
CA LEU A 57 42.76 58.37 0.83
C LEU A 57 42.52 57.33 1.94
N VAL A 58 42.52 57.76 3.20
CA VAL A 58 42.21 56.88 4.34
C VAL A 58 40.77 56.36 4.23
N PHE A 59 39.80 57.20 3.83
CA PHE A 59 38.43 56.77 3.60
C PHE A 59 38.32 55.74 2.47
N ARG A 60 38.96 55.99 1.32
CA ARG A 60 38.98 55.07 0.18
C ARG A 60 39.62 53.74 0.56
N LEU A 61 40.71 53.75 1.33
CA LEU A 61 41.35 52.55 1.84
C LEU A 61 40.40 51.75 2.74
N ARG A 62 39.68 52.40 3.67
CA ARG A 62 38.70 51.74 4.53
C ARG A 62 37.58 51.09 3.73
N VAL A 63 37.04 51.77 2.72
CA VAL A 63 36.01 51.22 1.84
C VAL A 63 36.54 49.98 1.08
N LEU A 64 37.77 50.03 0.56
CA LEU A 64 38.38 48.89 -0.12
C LEU A 64 38.56 47.68 0.81
N VAL A 65 38.97 47.91 2.06
CA VAL A 65 39.08 46.84 3.06
C VAL A 65 37.72 46.23 3.36
N ILE A 66 36.67 47.05 3.54
CA ILE A 66 35.31 46.56 3.77
C ILE A 66 34.82 45.72 2.59
N LEU A 67 35.02 46.19 1.36
CA LEU A 67 34.64 45.45 0.16
C LEU A 67 35.41 44.13 0.03
N ALA A 68 36.71 44.12 0.33
CA ALA A 68 37.51 42.92 0.35
C ALA A 68 36.98 41.90 1.38
N LEU A 69 36.67 42.36 2.59
CA LEU A 69 36.08 41.51 3.64
C LEU A 69 34.70 40.98 3.25
N LEU A 70 33.84 41.80 2.65
CA LEU A 70 32.53 41.37 2.14
C LEU A 70 32.69 40.32 1.03
N SER A 71 33.61 40.53 0.10
CA SER A 71 33.87 39.56 -0.97
C SER A 71 34.37 38.22 -0.43
N ALA A 72 35.24 38.25 0.59
CA ALA A 72 35.73 37.04 1.26
C ALA A 72 34.60 36.33 2.01
N ALA A 73 33.75 37.07 2.73
CA ALA A 73 32.59 36.51 3.42
C ALA A 73 31.62 35.83 2.45
N ILE A 74 31.27 36.50 1.35
CA ILE A 74 30.40 35.94 0.30
C ILE A 74 31.02 34.66 -0.30
N ALA A 75 32.32 34.69 -0.60
CA ALA A 75 33.01 33.52 -1.16
C ALA A 75 32.98 32.33 -0.19
N VAL A 76 33.25 32.54 1.10
CA VAL A 76 33.18 31.47 2.12
C VAL A 76 31.75 30.95 2.27
N SER A 77 30.76 31.83 2.36
CA SER A 77 29.35 31.43 2.46
C SER A 77 28.89 30.64 1.25
N ALA A 78 29.32 31.00 0.03
CA ALA A 78 28.99 30.25 -1.18
C ALA A 78 29.62 28.86 -1.20
N VAL A 79 30.87 28.72 -0.73
CA VAL A 79 31.55 27.42 -0.62
C VAL A 79 30.87 26.53 0.43
N VAL A 80 30.56 27.07 1.61
CA VAL A 80 29.85 26.33 2.65
C VAL A 80 28.47 25.89 2.16
N TYR A 81 27.70 26.81 1.57
CA TYR A 81 26.39 26.48 0.99
C TYR A 81 26.50 25.34 -0.02
N LYS A 82 27.48 25.38 -0.93
CA LYS A 82 27.66 24.33 -1.93
C LYS A 82 27.98 22.96 -1.29
N ILE A 83 28.93 22.92 -0.35
CA ILE A 83 29.31 21.67 0.32
C ILE A 83 28.14 21.11 1.14
N THR A 84 27.44 21.98 1.89
CA THR A 84 26.28 21.58 2.68
C THR A 84 25.16 21.08 1.79
N TYR A 85 24.86 21.78 0.69
CA TYR A 85 23.81 21.37 -0.25
C TYR A 85 24.12 20.01 -0.90
N GLU A 86 25.34 19.81 -1.41
CA GLU A 86 25.76 18.53 -2.01
C GLU A 86 25.74 17.39 -0.97
N SER A 87 26.14 17.66 0.28
CA SER A 87 26.11 16.67 1.35
C SER A 87 24.68 16.33 1.81
N GLU A 88 23.79 17.31 1.90
CA GLU A 88 22.39 17.12 2.27
C GLU A 88 21.64 16.34 1.18
N GLU A 89 21.92 16.62 -0.09
CA GLU A 89 21.36 15.90 -1.24
C GLU A 89 21.81 14.44 -1.26
N ASP A 90 23.12 14.17 -1.12
CA ASP A 90 23.66 12.79 -1.07
C ASP A 90 23.15 12.00 0.14
N GLU A 91 23.07 12.64 1.31
CA GLU A 91 22.49 12.04 2.50
C GLU A 91 21.01 11.71 2.29
N PHE A 92 20.23 12.62 1.71
CA PHE A 92 18.82 12.40 1.41
C PHE A 92 18.62 11.26 0.41
N GLU A 93 19.37 11.25 -0.70
CA GLU A 93 19.30 10.19 -1.71
C GLU A 93 19.67 8.83 -1.12
N THR A 94 20.74 8.78 -0.32
CA THR A 94 21.18 7.55 0.34
C THR A 94 20.13 7.03 1.33
N GLN A 95 19.57 7.91 2.17
CA GLN A 95 18.51 7.53 3.12
C GLN A 95 17.23 7.10 2.41
N PHE A 96 16.86 7.78 1.32
CA PHE A 96 15.70 7.43 0.49
C PHE A 96 15.89 6.06 -0.17
N ALA A 97 17.04 5.84 -0.83
CA ALA A 97 17.35 4.58 -1.49
C ALA A 97 17.42 3.41 -0.49
N GLY A 98 18.04 3.61 0.67
CA GLY A 98 18.06 2.63 1.75
C GLY A 98 16.67 2.28 2.26
N SER A 99 15.81 3.29 2.47
CA SER A 99 14.43 3.09 2.92
C SER A 99 13.57 2.40 1.86
N ALA A 100 13.68 2.82 0.60
CA ALA A 100 12.97 2.21 -0.52
C ALA A 100 13.36 0.74 -0.71
N THR A 101 14.67 0.43 -0.65
CA THR A 101 15.17 -0.95 -0.72
C THR A 101 14.62 -1.79 0.42
N LYS A 102 14.62 -1.26 1.65
CA LYS A 102 14.07 -1.96 2.81
C LYS A 102 12.58 -2.26 2.65
N ILE A 103 11.79 -1.28 2.20
CA ILE A 103 10.35 -1.46 1.95
C ILE A 103 10.14 -2.53 0.87
N LEU A 104 10.90 -2.47 -0.22
CA LEU A 104 10.80 -3.44 -1.31
C LEU A 104 11.16 -4.86 -0.85
N SER A 105 12.26 -5.04 -0.12
CA SER A 105 12.64 -6.35 0.41
C SER A 105 11.63 -6.88 1.44
N SER A 106 11.11 -6.02 2.32
CA SER A 106 10.03 -6.40 3.24
C SER A 106 8.77 -6.84 2.47
N PHE A 107 8.41 -6.11 1.42
CA PHE A 107 7.29 -6.45 0.56
C PHE A 107 7.49 -7.78 -0.17
N GLU A 108 8.65 -8.00 -0.78
CA GLU A 108 8.98 -9.25 -1.48
C GLU A 108 8.87 -10.46 -0.54
N ASN A 109 9.42 -10.36 0.68
CA ASN A 109 9.32 -11.41 1.68
C ASN A 109 7.86 -11.69 2.08
N ILE A 110 7.09 -10.64 2.35
CA ILE A 110 5.67 -10.77 2.72
C ILE A 110 4.86 -11.41 1.60
N VAL A 111 5.07 -10.97 0.36
CA VAL A 111 4.37 -11.51 -0.81
C VAL A 111 4.76 -12.97 -1.03
N GLN A 112 6.05 -13.31 -0.92
CA GLN A 112 6.51 -14.68 -1.06
C GLN A 112 5.89 -15.61 -0.02
N ASP A 113 5.89 -15.23 1.26
CA ASP A 113 5.34 -16.03 2.35
C ASP A 113 3.82 -16.20 2.20
N LYS A 114 3.11 -15.11 1.91
CA LYS A 114 1.66 -15.12 1.78
C LYS A 114 1.19 -15.87 0.54
N ILE A 115 1.88 -15.74 -0.60
CA ILE A 115 1.57 -16.53 -1.80
C ILE A 115 1.91 -18.01 -1.57
N ALA A 116 3.00 -18.33 -0.87
CA ALA A 116 3.34 -19.71 -0.54
C ALA A 116 2.25 -20.38 0.31
N ALA A 117 1.61 -19.65 1.22
CA ALA A 117 0.46 -20.14 1.97
C ALA A 117 -0.72 -20.51 1.05
N VAL A 118 -1.07 -19.69 0.05
CA VAL A 118 -2.08 -20.05 -0.96
C VAL A 118 -1.62 -21.25 -1.80
N GLY A 119 -0.34 -21.27 -2.17
CA GLY A 119 0.34 -22.36 -2.88
C GLY A 119 0.20 -23.71 -2.20
N SER A 120 0.24 -23.73 -0.87
CA SER A 120 0.09 -24.95 -0.07
C SER A 120 -1.28 -25.63 -0.25
N LEU A 121 -2.35 -24.85 -0.49
CA LEU A 121 -3.68 -25.39 -0.75
C LEU A 121 -3.76 -26.03 -2.13
N ALA A 122 -3.18 -25.39 -3.15
CA ALA A 122 -3.11 -25.95 -4.50
C ALA A 122 -2.27 -27.25 -4.53
N LEU A 123 -1.16 -27.26 -3.78
CA LEU A 123 -0.33 -28.45 -3.60
C LEU A 123 -1.10 -29.56 -2.88
N ALA A 124 -1.86 -29.24 -1.83
CA ALA A 124 -2.68 -30.22 -1.13
C ALA A 124 -3.71 -30.88 -2.06
N ALA A 125 -4.37 -30.11 -2.93
CA ALA A 125 -5.28 -30.63 -3.93
C ALA A 125 -4.56 -31.55 -4.94
N THR A 126 -3.41 -31.11 -5.46
CA THR A 126 -2.57 -31.90 -6.38
C THR A 126 -2.19 -33.25 -5.77
N ILE A 127 -1.70 -33.25 -4.52
CA ILE A 127 -1.31 -34.47 -3.79
C ILE A 127 -2.52 -35.39 -3.58
N TYR A 128 -3.66 -34.81 -3.18
CA TYR A 128 -4.86 -35.57 -2.90
C TYR A 128 -5.36 -36.32 -4.14
N THR A 129 -5.44 -35.65 -5.29
CA THR A 129 -5.90 -36.30 -6.52
C THR A 129 -4.90 -37.32 -7.05
N ALA A 130 -3.60 -37.00 -6.97
CA ALA A 130 -2.54 -37.91 -7.43
C ALA A 130 -2.48 -39.21 -6.62
N ASN A 131 -2.65 -39.14 -5.30
CA ASN A 131 -2.54 -40.32 -4.43
C ASN A 131 -3.79 -41.22 -4.46
N ASN A 132 -4.96 -40.68 -4.79
CA ASN A 132 -6.22 -41.39 -4.76
C ASN A 132 -6.73 -41.85 -6.13
N ASN A 133 -5.93 -41.66 -7.20
CA ASN A 133 -6.32 -41.94 -8.59
C ASN A 133 -7.67 -41.30 -8.97
N ILE A 134 -7.95 -40.09 -8.46
CA ILE A 134 -9.21 -39.41 -8.72
C ILE A 134 -9.18 -38.77 -10.11
N THR A 135 -10.25 -38.93 -10.87
CA THR A 135 -10.40 -38.32 -12.19
C THR A 135 -10.84 -36.87 -12.06
N TRP A 136 -10.03 -35.93 -12.54
CA TRP A 136 -10.41 -34.52 -12.62
C TRP A 136 -11.58 -34.32 -13.60
N PRO A 137 -12.54 -33.42 -13.33
CA PRO A 137 -12.70 -32.53 -12.17
C PRO A 137 -13.57 -33.12 -11.03
N LEU A 138 -13.78 -34.44 -10.99
CA LEU A 138 -14.76 -35.11 -10.12
C LEU A 138 -14.17 -35.44 -8.73
N PHE A 139 -13.79 -34.41 -7.98
CA PHE A 139 -13.23 -34.57 -6.63
C PHE A 139 -13.72 -33.48 -5.67
N ALA A 140 -13.76 -33.82 -4.39
CA ALA A 140 -13.91 -32.88 -3.29
C ALA A 140 -12.69 -33.04 -2.39
N LEU A 141 -12.03 -31.93 -2.04
CA LEU A 141 -10.86 -31.98 -1.15
C LEU A 141 -11.33 -32.14 0.30
N ASP A 142 -10.87 -33.20 0.97
CA ASP A 142 -11.19 -33.41 2.39
C ASP A 142 -10.75 -32.21 3.27
N SER A 143 -11.66 -31.77 4.14
CA SER A 143 -11.43 -30.65 5.06
C SER A 143 -11.00 -29.38 4.32
N PHE A 144 -11.64 -29.12 3.17
CA PHE A 144 -11.34 -27.94 2.36
C PHE A 144 -11.50 -26.67 3.19
N GLN A 145 -12.54 -26.59 4.03
CA GLN A 145 -12.83 -25.41 4.83
C GLN A 145 -11.73 -25.11 5.84
N GLU A 146 -11.24 -26.12 6.57
CA GLU A 146 -10.10 -25.98 7.48
C GLU A 146 -8.83 -25.54 6.74
N ARG A 147 -8.51 -26.19 5.62
CA ARG A 147 -7.29 -25.90 4.84
C ARG A 147 -7.33 -24.51 4.21
N ALA A 148 -8.47 -24.14 3.62
CA ALA A 148 -8.68 -22.83 3.02
C ALA A 148 -8.63 -21.74 4.08
N ALA A 149 -9.21 -21.95 5.27
CA ALA A 149 -9.12 -20.99 6.35
C ALA A 149 -7.70 -20.81 6.90
N ILE A 150 -6.90 -21.89 6.98
CA ILE A 150 -5.47 -21.80 7.33
C ILE A 150 -4.71 -21.01 6.27
N ALA A 151 -4.88 -21.36 4.99
CA ALA A 151 -4.24 -20.64 3.89
C ALA A 151 -4.67 -19.16 3.88
N LYS A 152 -5.93 -18.86 4.13
CA LYS A 152 -6.49 -17.50 4.22
C LYS A 152 -5.83 -16.72 5.36
N SER A 153 -5.73 -17.32 6.55
CA SER A 153 -5.12 -16.69 7.72
C SER A 153 -3.62 -16.46 7.57
N LEU A 154 -2.91 -17.33 6.85
CA LEU A 154 -1.46 -17.18 6.62
C LEU A 154 -1.15 -16.23 5.45
N SER A 155 -2.08 -16.06 4.51
CA SER A 155 -1.91 -15.20 3.34
C SER A 155 -2.54 -13.82 3.47
N ASP A 156 -3.28 -13.55 4.54
CA ASP A 156 -4.17 -12.39 4.68
C ASP A 156 -5.10 -12.16 3.48
N ALA A 157 -5.44 -13.23 2.75
CA ALA A 157 -6.44 -13.15 1.70
C ALA A 157 -7.82 -12.88 2.33
N ILE A 158 -8.63 -12.06 1.66
CA ILE A 158 -10.02 -11.83 2.08
C ILE A 158 -10.95 -12.93 1.55
N PHE A 159 -10.52 -13.62 0.50
CA PHE A 159 -11.23 -14.75 -0.10
C PHE A 159 -10.22 -15.76 -0.65
N ILE A 160 -10.52 -17.05 -0.52
CA ILE A 160 -9.84 -18.15 -1.21
C ILE A 160 -10.90 -19.06 -1.79
N GLY A 161 -10.75 -19.41 -3.08
CA GLY A 161 -11.59 -20.35 -3.80
C GLY A 161 -10.76 -21.31 -4.63
N MET A 162 -11.35 -22.45 -4.98
CA MET A 162 -10.76 -23.42 -5.89
C MET A 162 -11.72 -23.63 -7.06
N TYR A 163 -11.18 -23.59 -8.27
CA TYR A 163 -11.94 -23.72 -9.50
C TYR A 163 -11.30 -24.80 -10.37
N PRO A 164 -12.00 -25.93 -10.63
CA PRO A 164 -11.49 -26.94 -11.54
C PRO A 164 -11.70 -26.52 -13.01
N VAL A 165 -10.85 -27.01 -13.90
CA VAL A 165 -11.10 -26.91 -15.34
C VAL A 165 -12.03 -28.02 -15.76
N ILE A 166 -13.14 -27.63 -16.38
CA ILE A 166 -14.19 -28.55 -16.83
C ILE A 166 -14.31 -28.39 -18.34
N PHE A 167 -13.94 -29.45 -19.04
CA PHE A 167 -14.06 -29.55 -20.49
C PHE A 167 -15.49 -29.95 -20.86
N ASP A 168 -15.89 -29.71 -22.11
CA ASP A 168 -17.26 -29.98 -22.51
C ASP A 168 -17.61 -31.48 -22.46
N GLU A 169 -16.62 -32.36 -22.62
CA GLU A 169 -16.79 -33.81 -22.54
C GLU A 169 -17.11 -34.30 -21.11
N ASN A 170 -16.64 -33.59 -20.07
CA ASN A 170 -16.84 -33.95 -18.68
C ASN A 170 -17.82 -33.03 -17.93
N ARG A 171 -18.34 -31.99 -18.58
CA ARG A 171 -19.28 -31.01 -18.01
C ARG A 171 -20.49 -31.65 -17.37
N SER A 172 -21.19 -32.54 -18.09
CA SER A 172 -22.40 -33.19 -17.55
C SER A 172 -22.11 -34.04 -16.31
N ALA A 173 -20.99 -34.76 -16.29
CA ALA A 173 -20.58 -35.57 -15.14
C ALA A 173 -20.20 -34.68 -13.95
N TRP A 174 -19.53 -33.55 -14.22
CA TRP A 174 -19.16 -32.59 -13.18
C TRP A 174 -20.37 -31.88 -12.58
N GLU A 175 -21.33 -31.44 -13.40
CA GLU A 175 -22.56 -30.80 -12.93
C GLU A 175 -23.36 -31.75 -12.02
N GLN A 176 -23.43 -33.03 -12.38
CA GLN A 176 -24.05 -34.05 -11.53
C GLN A 176 -23.27 -34.25 -10.22
N PHE A 177 -21.95 -34.43 -10.31
CA PHE A 177 -21.09 -34.57 -9.13
C PHE A 177 -21.23 -33.38 -8.16
N ALA A 178 -21.21 -32.15 -8.68
CA ALA A 178 -21.32 -30.94 -7.90
C ALA A 178 -22.70 -30.80 -7.24
N GLN A 179 -23.78 -31.22 -7.91
CA GLN A 179 -25.11 -31.28 -7.31
C GLN A 179 -25.17 -32.32 -6.18
N ASP A 180 -24.64 -33.52 -6.41
CA ASP A 180 -24.69 -34.63 -5.45
C ASP A 180 -23.91 -34.32 -4.17
N HIS A 181 -22.79 -33.58 -4.25
CA HIS A 181 -21.93 -33.27 -3.11
C HIS A 181 -22.18 -31.87 -2.52
N PHE A 182 -23.10 -31.08 -3.08
CA PHE A 182 -23.29 -29.69 -2.66
C PHE A 182 -23.68 -29.58 -1.18
N TYR A 183 -24.65 -30.39 -0.74
CA TYR A 183 -25.16 -30.33 0.63
C TYR A 183 -24.08 -30.74 1.63
N ASP A 184 -23.27 -31.74 1.31
CA ASP A 184 -22.17 -32.19 2.18
C ASP A 184 -21.12 -31.08 2.37
N ILE A 185 -20.72 -30.40 1.29
CA ILE A 185 -19.78 -29.27 1.35
C ILE A 185 -20.37 -28.11 2.16
N CYS A 186 -21.66 -27.83 2.00
CA CYS A 186 -22.37 -26.81 2.74
C CYS A 186 -22.47 -27.12 4.23
N ASP A 187 -22.82 -28.35 4.58
CA ASP A 187 -22.92 -28.79 5.96
C ASP A 187 -21.54 -28.77 6.65
N GLU A 188 -20.47 -29.17 5.95
CA GLU A 188 -19.10 -29.02 6.42
C GLU A 188 -18.76 -27.55 6.72
N ALA A 189 -19.11 -26.64 5.81
CA ALA A 189 -18.87 -25.20 5.99
C ALA A 189 -19.64 -24.62 7.18
N ILE A 190 -20.91 -24.99 7.37
CA ILE A 190 -21.73 -24.55 8.51
C ILE A 190 -21.13 -25.08 9.82
N VAL A 191 -20.75 -26.36 9.88
CA VAL A 191 -20.12 -26.97 11.05
C VAL A 191 -18.79 -26.26 11.37
N TYR A 192 -17.99 -25.97 10.35
CA TYR A 192 -16.73 -25.25 10.52
C TYR A 192 -16.94 -23.84 11.09
N GLN A 193 -17.87 -23.05 10.52
CA GLN A 193 -18.18 -21.69 10.98
C GLN A 193 -18.71 -21.69 12.41
N SER A 194 -19.59 -22.64 12.74
CA SER A 194 -20.10 -22.80 14.11
C SER A 194 -18.97 -23.08 15.12
N LYS A 195 -18.00 -23.94 14.79
CA LYS A 195 -16.81 -24.17 15.64
C LYS A 195 -15.95 -22.92 15.85
N LYS A 196 -15.98 -21.98 14.90
CA LYS A 196 -15.28 -20.68 14.99
C LYS A 196 -16.08 -19.60 15.70
N GLY A 197 -17.31 -19.88 16.13
CA GLY A 197 -18.19 -18.89 16.74
C GLY A 197 -18.67 -17.82 15.76
N VAL A 198 -18.56 -18.07 14.45
CA VAL A 198 -19.07 -17.19 13.41
C VAL A 198 -20.49 -17.62 13.11
N SER A 199 -21.45 -16.68 13.20
CA SER A 199 -22.83 -16.97 12.80
C SER A 199 -22.86 -17.31 11.31
N PRO A 200 -23.45 -18.46 10.91
CA PRO A 200 -23.59 -18.78 9.50
C PRO A 200 -24.40 -17.68 8.82
N PHE A 201 -23.92 -17.22 7.66
CA PHE A 201 -24.59 -16.15 6.92
C PHE A 201 -25.87 -16.70 6.28
N GLY A 202 -26.98 -16.53 6.99
CA GLY A 202 -28.29 -17.06 6.63
C GLY A 202 -28.56 -18.45 7.22
N ASP A 203 -29.84 -18.72 7.48
CA ASP A 203 -30.25 -19.92 8.20
C ASP A 203 -29.99 -21.23 7.42
N LYS A 204 -29.73 -21.18 6.10
CA LYS A 204 -29.46 -22.34 5.22
C LYS A 204 -28.68 -21.94 3.96
N CYS A 205 -27.83 -22.83 3.44
CA CYS A 205 -27.34 -22.75 2.06
C CYS A 205 -28.52 -22.72 1.08
N HIS A 206 -28.87 -21.54 0.56
CA HIS A 206 -30.05 -21.39 -0.29
C HIS A 206 -29.78 -21.88 -1.73
N PRO A 207 -30.62 -22.77 -2.30
CA PRO A 207 -30.45 -23.33 -3.66
C PRO A 207 -30.25 -22.32 -4.80
N SER A 208 -30.71 -21.07 -4.64
CA SER A 208 -30.48 -20.02 -5.65
C SER A 208 -29.06 -19.49 -5.64
N VAL A 209 -28.41 -19.44 -4.47
CA VAL A 209 -26.99 -19.10 -4.32
C VAL A 209 -26.17 -20.27 -4.88
N THR A 210 -26.61 -21.49 -4.56
CA THR A 210 -26.07 -22.77 -5.04
C THR A 210 -25.96 -22.87 -6.56
N ASN A 211 -27.01 -22.57 -7.32
CA ASN A 211 -26.96 -22.66 -8.78
C ASN A 211 -25.96 -21.68 -9.39
N HIS A 212 -25.62 -20.59 -8.72
CA HIS A 212 -24.56 -19.71 -9.19
C HIS A 212 -23.18 -20.33 -8.93
N TRP A 213 -22.91 -20.83 -7.71
CA TRP A 213 -21.63 -21.42 -7.33
C TRP A 213 -21.33 -22.79 -7.97
N ILE A 214 -22.34 -23.64 -8.14
CA ILE A 214 -22.22 -24.90 -8.90
C ILE A 214 -21.93 -24.62 -10.38
N ASN A 215 -22.26 -23.44 -10.92
CA ASN A 215 -21.92 -23.08 -12.30
C ASN A 215 -20.61 -22.26 -12.41
N LEU A 216 -19.89 -22.03 -11.30
CA LEU A 216 -18.55 -21.43 -11.32
C LEU A 216 -17.51 -22.45 -11.82
N ASN A 217 -17.60 -22.77 -13.11
CA ASN A 217 -16.54 -23.39 -13.89
C ASN A 217 -15.56 -22.29 -14.33
N LEU A 218 -14.25 -22.54 -14.35
CA LEU A 218 -13.25 -21.62 -14.90
C LEU A 218 -13.66 -21.02 -16.27
N ASN A 219 -14.36 -21.81 -17.09
CA ASN A 219 -14.85 -21.40 -18.42
C ASN A 219 -16.02 -20.39 -18.41
N THR A 220 -16.78 -20.29 -17.32
CA THR A 220 -17.98 -19.41 -17.18
C THR A 220 -17.92 -18.42 -16.02
N ALA A 221 -17.13 -18.70 -14.99
CA ALA A 221 -17.05 -17.97 -13.73
C ALA A 221 -16.42 -16.58 -13.84
N HIS A 222 -15.69 -16.35 -14.92
CA HIS A 222 -14.74 -15.26 -15.00
C HIS A 222 -15.04 -14.41 -16.22
N GLY A 223 -15.38 -13.14 -15.97
CA GLY A 223 -15.43 -12.13 -17.03
C GLY A 223 -14.11 -12.11 -17.81
N GLU A 224 -14.14 -11.57 -19.03
CA GLU A 224 -12.99 -11.58 -19.96
C GLU A 224 -11.68 -11.12 -19.32
N SER A 225 -11.73 -10.23 -18.32
CA SER A 225 -10.57 -9.74 -17.56
C SER A 225 -9.81 -10.81 -16.78
N HIS A 226 -10.50 -11.81 -16.23
CA HIS A 226 -9.91 -12.85 -15.40
C HIS A 226 -9.44 -14.05 -16.24
N ARG A 227 -10.15 -14.35 -17.34
CA ARG A 227 -9.83 -15.48 -18.22
C ARG A 227 -8.40 -15.41 -18.77
N GLY A 228 -7.97 -14.25 -19.26
CA GLY A 228 -6.60 -14.09 -19.77
C GLY A 228 -5.50 -14.30 -18.72
N LEU A 229 -5.77 -14.03 -17.44
CA LEU A 229 -4.81 -14.28 -16.34
C LEU A 229 -4.75 -15.75 -15.95
N ILE A 230 -5.89 -16.43 -15.98
CA ILE A 230 -6.00 -17.87 -15.79
C ILE A 230 -5.29 -18.62 -16.91
N ASP A 231 -5.58 -18.30 -18.16
CA ASP A 231 -4.93 -18.90 -19.34
C ASP A 231 -3.41 -18.71 -19.24
N LYS A 232 -2.96 -17.51 -18.86
CA LYS A 232 -1.54 -17.24 -18.61
C LYS A 232 -0.96 -18.08 -17.47
N SER A 233 -1.71 -18.33 -16.39
CA SER A 233 -1.26 -19.20 -15.29
C SER A 233 -1.10 -20.64 -15.75
N PHE A 234 -2.01 -21.09 -16.63
CA PHE A 234 -1.99 -22.40 -17.26
C PHE A 234 -0.79 -22.55 -18.20
N ASP A 235 -0.65 -21.65 -19.16
CA ASP A 235 0.41 -21.67 -20.17
C ASP A 235 1.80 -21.61 -19.55
N LEU A 236 1.97 -20.79 -18.50
CA LEU A 236 3.24 -20.64 -17.82
C LEU A 236 3.48 -21.71 -16.75
N GLN A 237 2.44 -22.47 -16.36
CA GLN A 237 2.45 -23.37 -15.20
C GLN A 237 2.99 -22.71 -13.93
N LYS A 238 2.66 -21.44 -13.72
CA LYS A 238 3.19 -20.59 -12.64
C LYS A 238 2.08 -19.81 -11.98
N VAL A 239 2.36 -19.35 -10.76
CA VAL A 239 1.50 -18.39 -10.07
C VAL A 239 1.43 -17.11 -10.90
N VAL A 240 0.22 -16.64 -11.14
CA VAL A 240 -0.03 -15.36 -11.83
C VAL A 240 -0.79 -14.46 -10.89
N MET A 241 -0.24 -13.26 -10.69
CA MET A 241 -0.92 -12.18 -10.00
C MET A 241 -1.57 -11.27 -11.05
N GLY A 242 -2.84 -10.95 -10.85
CA GLY A 242 -3.58 -10.00 -11.66
C GLY A 242 -3.17 -8.56 -11.43
N GLY A 243 -3.79 -7.64 -12.19
CA GLY A 243 -3.70 -6.22 -11.91
C GLY A 243 -4.45 -5.81 -10.63
N PHE A 244 -4.47 -4.52 -10.38
CA PHE A 244 -5.32 -3.93 -9.35
C PHE A 244 -6.74 -3.77 -9.88
N SER A 245 -7.71 -4.13 -9.05
CA SER A 245 -9.11 -3.80 -9.23
C SER A 245 -9.60 -3.02 -8.02
N SER A 246 -10.51 -2.09 -8.24
CA SER A 246 -11.23 -1.39 -7.17
C SER A 246 -12.69 -1.24 -7.57
N ALA A 247 -13.54 -1.00 -6.58
CA ALA A 247 -14.92 -0.59 -6.79
C ALA A 247 -15.21 0.65 -5.94
N PRO A 248 -16.31 1.38 -6.18
CA PRO A 248 -16.69 2.49 -5.31
C PRO A 248 -16.87 2.03 -3.84
N PRO A 249 -16.67 2.92 -2.86
CA PRO A 249 -16.95 2.62 -1.46
C PRO A 249 -18.41 2.22 -1.24
N GLY A 250 -18.65 1.32 -0.27
CA GLY A 250 -19.99 0.89 0.11
C GLY A 250 -19.97 -0.33 1.05
N ASP A 251 -21.10 -0.59 1.69
CA ASP A 251 -21.31 -1.79 2.51
C ASP A 251 -21.93 -2.93 1.69
N PHE A 252 -22.11 -4.10 2.30
CA PHE A 252 -22.68 -5.28 1.65
C PHE A 252 -24.18 -5.17 1.32
N GLN A 253 -24.88 -4.21 1.94
CA GLN A 253 -26.30 -3.92 1.70
C GLN A 253 -26.49 -2.72 0.76
N SER A 254 -25.40 -2.08 0.33
CA SER A 254 -25.47 -0.80 -0.34
C SER A 254 -26.24 -0.96 -1.65
N ASN A 255 -27.27 -0.15 -1.83
CA ASN A 255 -28.05 -0.12 -3.07
C ASN A 255 -27.30 0.66 -4.17
N THR A 256 -25.97 0.68 -4.13
CA THR A 256 -25.11 1.37 -5.10
C THR A 256 -25.22 0.75 -6.50
N GLY A 257 -25.82 -0.44 -6.61
CA GLY A 257 -25.94 -1.19 -7.85
C GLY A 257 -24.61 -1.79 -8.32
N ASN A 258 -23.51 -1.62 -7.58
CA ASN A 258 -22.21 -2.18 -7.92
C ASN A 258 -22.02 -3.53 -7.21
N TYR A 259 -22.11 -4.61 -7.97
CA TYR A 259 -21.98 -5.97 -7.44
C TYR A 259 -20.59 -6.22 -6.81
N MET A 260 -19.52 -5.61 -7.34
CA MET A 260 -18.17 -5.78 -6.81
C MET A 260 -18.02 -5.10 -5.45
N THR A 261 -18.59 -3.90 -5.25
CA THR A 261 -18.61 -3.22 -3.94
C THR A 261 -19.24 -4.13 -2.89
N ASN A 262 -20.43 -4.66 -3.16
CA ASN A 262 -21.14 -5.51 -2.20
C ASN A 262 -20.38 -6.81 -1.93
N LEU A 263 -19.78 -7.42 -2.96
CA LEU A 263 -18.98 -8.65 -2.83
C LEU A 263 -17.73 -8.43 -1.98
N ILE A 264 -16.96 -7.37 -2.25
CA ILE A 264 -15.75 -7.04 -1.49
C ILE A 264 -16.09 -6.69 -0.04
N ALA A 265 -17.13 -5.87 0.18
CA ALA A 265 -17.60 -5.54 1.53
C ALA A 265 -18.04 -6.80 2.30
N THR A 266 -18.65 -7.77 1.62
CA THR A 266 -19.01 -9.06 2.21
C THR A 266 -17.75 -9.86 2.61
N TRP A 267 -16.76 -9.98 1.72
CA TRP A 267 -15.50 -10.68 2.03
C TRP A 267 -14.71 -10.02 3.16
N LEU A 268 -14.66 -8.69 3.19
CA LEU A 268 -14.04 -7.94 4.28
C LEU A 268 -14.79 -8.15 5.60
N SER A 269 -16.12 -8.13 5.56
CA SER A 269 -16.94 -8.41 6.74
C SER A 269 -16.69 -9.82 7.28
N PHE A 270 -16.55 -10.82 6.40
CA PHE A 270 -16.17 -12.17 6.79
C PHE A 270 -14.77 -12.25 7.38
N ALA A 271 -13.81 -11.50 6.84
CA ALA A 271 -12.46 -11.48 7.37
C ALA A 271 -12.39 -10.82 8.76
N ALA A 272 -13.20 -9.78 8.99
CA ALA A 272 -13.25 -9.06 10.27
C ALA A 272 -14.14 -9.73 11.33
N GLY A 273 -15.11 -10.54 10.91
CA GLY A 273 -16.12 -11.11 11.83
C GLY A 273 -17.22 -10.12 12.22
N GLU A 274 -17.29 -8.97 11.55
CA GLU A 274 -18.28 -7.92 11.76
C GLU A 274 -18.59 -7.21 10.43
N SER A 275 -19.64 -6.39 10.39
CA SER A 275 -19.99 -5.63 9.18
C SER A 275 -18.94 -4.56 8.89
N VAL A 276 -18.27 -4.66 7.75
CA VAL A 276 -17.24 -3.71 7.29
C VAL A 276 -17.74 -3.00 6.04
N THR A 277 -17.59 -1.67 6.03
CA THR A 277 -17.77 -0.85 4.83
C THR A 277 -16.48 -0.90 4.01
N TYR A 278 -16.57 -1.28 2.74
CA TYR A 278 -15.45 -1.21 1.82
C TYR A 278 -15.19 0.25 1.43
N LEU A 279 -13.94 0.71 1.51
CA LEU A 279 -13.57 2.12 1.31
C LEU A 279 -13.06 2.42 -0.11
N GLY A 280 -13.22 1.49 -1.04
CA GLY A 280 -12.71 1.62 -2.42
C GLY A 280 -11.25 1.19 -2.59
N ASP A 281 -10.74 0.47 -1.60
CA ASP A 281 -9.35 0.03 -1.53
C ASP A 281 -9.00 -0.99 -2.62
N PRO A 282 -7.80 -0.94 -3.18
CA PRO A 282 -7.42 -1.84 -4.26
C PRO A 282 -7.32 -3.28 -3.77
N ILE A 283 -7.78 -4.20 -4.62
CA ILE A 283 -7.64 -5.64 -4.47
C ILE A 283 -6.93 -6.23 -5.68
N THR A 284 -6.32 -7.40 -5.51
CA THR A 284 -5.73 -8.18 -6.61
C THR A 284 -6.08 -9.64 -6.47
N ASN A 285 -6.29 -10.31 -7.62
CA ASN A 285 -6.48 -11.74 -7.67
C ASN A 285 -5.13 -12.44 -7.89
N VAL A 286 -4.86 -13.50 -7.15
CA VAL A 286 -3.72 -14.39 -7.31
C VAL A 286 -4.23 -15.75 -7.74
N TYR A 287 -3.67 -16.28 -8.83
CA TYR A 287 -4.04 -17.55 -9.42
C TYR A 287 -2.88 -18.53 -9.27
N VAL A 288 -3.13 -19.63 -8.58
CA VAL A 288 -2.15 -20.70 -8.36
C VAL A 288 -2.63 -21.95 -9.08
N PRO A 289 -1.85 -22.51 -10.02
CA PRO A 289 -2.22 -23.74 -10.72
C PRO A 289 -2.25 -24.94 -9.79
N VAL A 290 -3.30 -25.75 -9.94
CA VAL A 290 -3.41 -27.10 -9.40
C VAL A 290 -3.06 -28.07 -10.52
N PHE A 291 -2.25 -29.08 -10.22
CA PHE A 291 -1.73 -30.01 -11.22
C PHE A 291 -2.37 -31.39 -11.09
N ASP A 292 -2.35 -32.15 -12.18
CA ASP A 292 -2.77 -33.55 -12.20
C ASP A 292 -1.81 -34.49 -11.44
N SER A 293 -0.54 -34.13 -11.36
CA SER A 293 0.53 -34.95 -10.78
C SER A 293 1.65 -34.11 -10.15
N LEU A 294 2.53 -34.77 -9.38
CA LEU A 294 3.72 -34.18 -8.77
C LEU A 294 4.97 -34.25 -9.67
N GLY A 295 4.85 -34.87 -10.85
CA GLY A 295 5.97 -35.09 -11.78
C GLY A 295 6.42 -33.83 -12.50
N THR A 296 7.49 -33.94 -13.27
CA THR A 296 7.95 -32.87 -14.19
C THR A 296 7.03 -32.74 -15.41
N GLU A 297 6.41 -33.85 -15.83
CA GLU A 297 5.42 -33.90 -16.91
C GLU A 297 4.01 -33.79 -16.30
N ARG A 298 3.67 -32.60 -15.82
CA ARG A 298 2.38 -32.31 -15.20
C ARG A 298 1.60 -31.27 -16.01
N SER A 299 0.28 -31.36 -15.94
CA SER A 299 -0.63 -30.41 -16.59
C SER A 299 -1.51 -29.70 -15.55
N PRO A 300 -1.74 -28.39 -15.69
CA PRO A 300 -2.68 -27.69 -14.83
C PRO A 300 -4.11 -28.16 -15.14
N VAL A 301 -4.86 -28.47 -14.08
CA VAL A 301 -6.23 -29.02 -14.13
C VAL A 301 -7.23 -28.22 -13.29
N GLY A 302 -6.73 -27.22 -12.58
CA GLY A 302 -7.54 -26.26 -11.83
C GLY A 302 -6.71 -25.07 -11.36
N ILE A 303 -7.38 -24.13 -10.69
CA ILE A 303 -6.76 -22.96 -10.07
C ILE A 303 -7.26 -22.84 -8.63
N VAL A 304 -6.34 -22.50 -7.72
CA VAL A 304 -6.70 -21.82 -6.47
C VAL A 304 -6.61 -20.32 -6.71
N ASN A 305 -7.72 -19.61 -6.49
CA ASN A 305 -7.78 -18.16 -6.51
C ASN A 305 -7.72 -17.63 -5.08
N ALA A 306 -6.91 -16.60 -4.87
CA ALA A 306 -6.95 -15.80 -3.65
C ALA A 306 -7.17 -14.33 -4.00
N VAL A 307 -8.00 -13.64 -3.22
CA VAL A 307 -8.20 -12.19 -3.33
C VAL A 307 -7.41 -11.50 -2.22
N ILE A 308 -6.44 -10.70 -2.64
CA ILE A 308 -5.56 -9.93 -1.77
C ILE A 308 -6.12 -8.52 -1.61
N HIS A 309 -6.32 -8.09 -0.38
CA HIS A 309 -6.65 -6.72 -0.03
C HIS A 309 -5.37 -5.95 0.32
N TRP A 310 -4.95 -5.02 -0.54
CA TRP A 310 -3.61 -4.43 -0.44
C TRP A 310 -3.41 -3.61 0.82
N ILE A 311 -4.44 -2.93 1.33
CA ILE A 311 -4.31 -2.19 2.58
C ILE A 311 -3.95 -3.12 3.73
N SER A 312 -4.60 -4.28 3.84
CA SER A 312 -4.25 -5.30 4.84
C SER A 312 -2.82 -5.83 4.68
N PHE A 313 -2.29 -5.86 3.46
CA PHE A 313 -0.91 -6.27 3.21
C PHE A 313 0.13 -5.23 3.64
N PHE A 314 -0.20 -3.95 3.54
CA PHE A 314 0.70 -2.85 3.90
C PHE A 314 0.57 -2.43 5.37
N GLN A 315 -0.42 -2.95 6.10
CA GLN A 315 -0.49 -2.81 7.54
C GLN A 315 0.81 -3.32 8.18
N ASN A 316 1.41 -2.50 9.04
CA ASN A 316 2.65 -2.81 9.78
C ASN A 316 3.93 -2.93 8.92
N VAL A 317 3.90 -2.62 7.62
CA VAL A 317 5.11 -2.62 6.78
C VAL A 317 5.95 -1.37 7.03
N LEU A 318 5.29 -0.23 7.24
CA LEU A 318 5.95 1.04 7.53
C LEU A 318 5.99 1.27 9.06
N PRO A 319 7.13 1.72 9.60
CA PRO A 319 7.20 2.26 10.96
C PRO A 319 6.16 3.36 11.20
N GLU A 320 5.55 3.38 12.38
CA GLU A 320 4.47 4.33 12.75
C GLU A 320 4.86 5.82 12.62
N ASN A 321 6.15 6.12 12.63
CA ASN A 321 6.67 7.48 12.50
C ASN A 321 6.78 7.97 11.04
N ILE A 322 6.59 7.10 10.05
CA ILE A 322 6.67 7.48 8.63
C ILE A 322 5.29 7.93 8.14
N ARG A 323 5.17 9.20 7.77
CA ARG A 323 3.96 9.78 7.18
C ARG A 323 4.21 10.23 5.75
N GLY A 324 3.18 10.17 4.90
CA GLY A 324 3.21 10.75 3.56
C GLY A 324 3.90 9.91 2.48
N VAL A 325 4.14 8.61 2.72
CA VAL A 325 4.67 7.72 1.67
C VAL A 325 3.56 7.45 0.65
N THR A 326 3.82 7.85 -0.59
CA THR A 326 2.99 7.46 -1.73
C THR A 326 3.68 6.30 -2.43
N LEU A 327 3.05 5.12 -2.44
CA LEU A 327 3.54 3.99 -3.20
C LEU A 327 2.94 4.02 -4.59
N VAL A 328 3.80 4.12 -5.60
CA VAL A 328 3.39 4.00 -7.00
C VAL A 328 3.69 2.58 -7.44
N LEU A 329 2.65 1.75 -7.51
CA LEU A 329 2.77 0.39 -8.01
C LEU A 329 2.57 0.41 -9.52
N GLN A 330 3.65 0.20 -10.26
CA GLN A 330 3.62 0.08 -11.71
C GLN A 330 3.71 -1.39 -12.10
N ALA A 331 2.64 -1.94 -12.68
CA ALA A 331 2.67 -3.29 -13.25
C ALA A 331 3.35 -3.25 -14.63
N PRO A 332 4.48 -3.97 -14.85
CA PRO A 332 5.29 -3.76 -16.05
C PRO A 332 4.73 -4.33 -17.37
N VAL A 333 3.53 -4.94 -17.41
CA VAL A 333 3.25 -5.94 -18.47
C VAL A 333 1.95 -5.75 -19.28
N LEU A 334 1.22 -4.64 -19.17
CA LEU A 334 0.12 -4.39 -20.11
C LEU A 334 0.21 -2.98 -20.64
N ASN A 335 0.44 -2.88 -21.95
CA ASN A 335 0.68 -1.66 -22.75
C ASN A 335 -0.50 -0.65 -22.75
N ARG A 336 -1.43 -0.77 -21.78
CA ARG A 336 -2.66 0.02 -21.62
C ARG A 336 -3.12 0.19 -20.17
N SER A 337 -2.33 -0.15 -19.15
CA SER A 337 -2.81 -0.02 -17.77
C SER A 337 -2.55 1.38 -17.19
N PRO A 338 -3.55 2.01 -16.52
CA PRO A 338 -3.33 3.24 -15.77
C PRO A 338 -2.32 3.00 -14.64
N ILE A 339 -1.43 3.96 -14.42
CA ILE A 339 -0.57 4.00 -13.23
C ILE A 339 -1.53 4.14 -12.04
N LEU A 340 -1.62 3.11 -11.20
CA LEU A 340 -2.37 3.21 -9.97
C LEU A 340 -1.50 3.94 -8.95
N LEU A 341 -1.81 5.21 -8.74
CA LEU A 341 -1.24 5.96 -7.63
C LEU A 341 -1.96 5.51 -6.35
N MET A 342 -1.37 4.60 -5.60
CA MET A 342 -1.86 4.27 -4.27
C MET A 342 -1.26 5.29 -3.30
N ALA A 343 -1.98 6.37 -3.08
CA ALA A 343 -1.71 7.20 -1.92
C ALA A 343 -2.15 6.40 -0.69
N LEU A 344 -1.21 5.71 -0.05
CA LEU A 344 -1.39 5.22 1.32
C LEU A 344 -1.53 6.45 2.21
N LYS A 345 -2.76 6.97 2.26
CA LYS A 345 -3.12 8.02 3.18
C LYS A 345 -3.07 7.35 4.54
N SER A 346 -1.95 7.56 5.24
CA SER A 346 -1.65 7.08 6.60
C SER A 346 -2.96 6.88 7.38
N LEU A 347 -3.45 5.63 7.38
CA LEU A 347 -4.51 5.21 8.26
C LEU A 347 -3.83 5.06 9.61
N GLN A 348 -4.02 6.08 10.45
CA GLN A 348 -3.85 5.95 11.89
C GLN A 348 -5.15 5.39 12.46
#